data_AF-A0A538AUD5-F1
#
_entry.id   AF-A0A538AUD5-F1
#
_cell.length_a   1.000
_cell.length_b   1.000
_cell.length_c   1.000
_cell.angle_alpha   90.00
_cell.angle_beta   90.00
_cell.angle_gamma   90.00
#
_symmetry.space_group_name_H-M   'P 1'
#
loop_
_entity.id
_entity.type
_entity.pdbx_description
1 polymer ?
#
loop_
_entity_poly.entity_id
_entity_poly.type
_entity_poly.pdbx_seq_one_letter_code
_entity_poly.pdbx_strand_id
1 'polypeptide(L)'
;MLFRRKLRTDVARLVVPETAALLAPAVLPALTTPGARLASARQRRFALHAVSAWTYVMAAGIVLGALTLVVPPARFLAHLVVLPGALAVGALLARGGSWLAGRTRVRATAGVLVVVALAALAVPAVLRWYRYPVLMDPRALQQAETAGRYVDGLPPHQAVVFLVGYEGGKPGVYGPVMSERTIRIGMPAARAVDVHLFVGAPADLLAGRRTPPPDARAAQATGQYWEDVRALLPAHPPVLVLEATAPMEFAQAVGEGAPVIGPGVALLRGPAPPSPLPSAPLPREVPSLWAGLVLGLAVLLLLAVAGMGWTALALPARSDPAVFVSLTPVVGTGALILGGLAASLLGVRPSGPGAVATYAVVVAAGAVLGLVDRARRRRREHRGGPGGSSQT
;
A
#
# COMPACT_ATOMS: atom_id res chain seq x y z
N MET A 1 12.10 8.75 21.53
CA MET A 1 11.30 9.99 21.72
C MET A 1 10.32 10.29 20.58
N LEU A 2 10.69 10.13 19.30
CA LEU A 2 9.83 10.47 18.15
C LEU A 2 8.49 9.71 18.10
N PHE A 3 8.50 8.38 18.32
CA PHE A 3 7.26 7.60 18.36
C PHE A 3 6.30 8.05 19.46
N ARG A 4 6.80 8.50 20.62
CA ARG A 4 5.96 9.00 21.71
C ARG A 4 5.28 10.31 21.34
N ARG A 5 5.99 11.25 20.70
CA ARG A 5 5.39 12.52 20.26
C ARG A 5 4.32 12.28 19.19
N LYS A 6 4.64 11.44 18.19
CA LYS A 6 3.67 11.07 17.14
C LYS A 6 2.45 10.35 17.71
N LEU A 7 2.66 9.38 18.60
CA LEU A 7 1.58 8.66 19.26
C LEU A 7 0.66 9.60 20.05
N ARG A 8 1.22 10.55 20.82
CA ARG A 8 0.39 11.55 21.55
C ARG A 8 -0.45 12.40 20.60
N THR A 9 0.12 12.85 19.48
CA THR A 9 -0.61 13.61 18.46
C THR A 9 -1.70 12.77 17.79
N ASP A 10 -1.39 11.52 17.44
CA ASP A 10 -2.33 10.63 16.76
C ASP A 10 -3.46 10.21 17.71
N VAL A 11 -3.18 9.85 18.97
CA VAL A 11 -4.19 9.58 20.00
C VAL A 11 -5.09 10.78 20.22
N ALA A 12 -4.54 11.99 20.38
CA ALA A 12 -5.36 13.19 20.55
C ALA A 12 -6.30 13.45 19.35
N ARG A 13 -5.85 13.15 18.14
CA ARG A 13 -6.65 13.29 16.91
C ARG A 13 -7.69 12.19 16.73
N LEU A 14 -7.40 10.99 17.25
CA LEU A 14 -8.17 9.79 16.98
C LEU A 14 -8.95 9.30 18.20
N VAL A 15 -8.88 9.94 19.36
CA VAL A 15 -9.56 9.48 20.60
C VAL A 15 -11.07 9.26 20.41
N VAL A 16 -11.75 10.15 19.69
CA VAL A 16 -13.19 10.02 19.40
C VAL A 16 -13.48 8.84 18.46
N PRO A 17 -12.83 8.72 17.28
CA PRO A 17 -13.07 7.55 16.44
C PRO A 17 -12.52 6.24 17.04
N GLU A 18 -11.50 6.28 17.91
CA GLU A 18 -10.96 5.12 18.63
C GLU A 18 -11.92 4.60 19.67
N THR A 19 -12.49 5.48 20.51
CA THR A 19 -13.49 5.08 21.50
C THR A 19 -14.71 4.48 20.80
N ALA A 20 -15.17 5.08 19.70
CA ALA A 20 -16.22 4.50 18.86
C ALA A 20 -15.83 3.13 18.28
N ALA A 21 -14.58 2.97 17.81
CA ALA A 21 -14.08 1.71 17.26
C ALA A 21 -13.94 0.60 18.29
N LEU A 22 -13.48 0.92 19.50
CA LEU A 22 -13.37 -0.02 20.64
C LEU A 22 -14.75 -0.48 21.12
N LEU A 23 -15.75 0.40 21.07
CA LEU A 23 -17.12 0.09 21.44
C LEU A 23 -17.91 -0.59 20.31
N ALA A 24 -17.42 -0.56 19.07
CA ALA A 24 -18.12 -1.11 17.92
C ALA A 24 -18.57 -2.57 18.09
N PRO A 25 -17.77 -3.51 18.63
CA PRO A 25 -18.23 -4.89 18.86
C PRO A 25 -19.46 -4.98 19.78
N ALA A 26 -19.58 -4.07 20.76
CA ALA A 26 -20.70 -4.01 21.68
C ALA A 26 -21.92 -3.29 21.09
N VAL A 27 -21.70 -2.28 20.24
CA VAL A 27 -22.75 -1.43 19.68
C VAL A 27 -23.32 -1.98 18.36
N LEU A 28 -22.49 -2.66 17.54
CA LEU A 28 -22.90 -3.26 16.26
C LEU A 28 -24.15 -4.15 16.38
N PRO A 29 -24.26 -5.05 17.39
CA PRO A 29 -25.47 -5.84 17.62
C PRO A 29 -26.77 -5.03 17.76
N ALA A 30 -26.70 -3.81 18.32
CA ALA A 30 -27.84 -2.92 18.52
C ALA A 30 -28.15 -2.06 17.28
N LEU A 31 -27.14 -1.77 16.47
CA LEU A 31 -27.29 -1.03 15.21
C LEU A 31 -27.85 -1.88 14.07
N THR A 32 -27.59 -3.19 14.08
CA THR A 32 -28.18 -4.12 13.11
C THR A 32 -29.70 -4.20 13.27
N THR A 33 -30.44 -3.96 12.20
CA THR A 33 -31.91 -4.00 12.22
C THR A 33 -32.43 -5.41 12.53
N PRO A 34 -33.42 -5.56 13.43
CA PRO A 34 -34.05 -6.86 13.74
C PRO A 34 -34.66 -7.57 12.52
N GLY A 35 -34.86 -6.84 11.42
CA GLY A 35 -35.39 -7.32 10.15
C GLY A 35 -34.36 -7.79 9.12
N ALA A 36 -33.05 -7.82 9.43
CA ALA A 36 -32.03 -8.44 8.58
C ALA A 36 -32.19 -9.98 8.62
N ARG A 37 -33.30 -10.47 8.09
CA ARG A 37 -33.85 -11.84 8.20
C ARG A 37 -33.00 -12.95 7.53
N LEU A 38 -31.74 -12.70 7.15
CA LEU A 38 -30.96 -13.65 6.35
C LEU A 38 -29.53 -13.92 6.84
N ALA A 39 -29.02 -13.24 7.87
CA ALA A 39 -27.74 -13.64 8.46
C ALA A 39 -28.01 -14.73 9.50
N SER A 40 -27.61 -15.97 9.20
CA SER A 40 -27.65 -17.06 10.18
C SER A 40 -26.95 -16.64 11.48
N ALA A 41 -27.38 -17.14 12.65
CA ALA A 41 -26.72 -16.86 13.92
C ALA A 41 -25.20 -17.12 13.87
N ARG A 42 -24.79 -18.10 13.06
CA ARG A 42 -23.38 -18.40 12.73
C ARG A 42 -22.68 -17.24 12.04
N GLN A 43 -23.28 -16.61 11.02
CA GLN A 43 -22.67 -15.48 10.30
C GLN A 43 -22.52 -14.25 11.20
N ARG A 44 -23.51 -13.97 12.06
CA ARG A 44 -23.42 -12.90 13.06
C ARG A 44 -22.29 -13.16 14.06
N ARG A 45 -22.19 -14.40 14.58
CA ARG A 45 -21.09 -14.81 15.46
C ARG A 45 -19.73 -14.67 14.78
N PHE A 46 -19.61 -15.13 13.54
CA PHE A 46 -18.37 -15.00 12.77
C PHE A 46 -17.97 -13.54 12.59
N ALA A 47 -18.89 -12.66 12.17
CA ALA A 47 -18.61 -11.23 12.02
C ALA A 47 -18.16 -10.60 13.34
N LEU A 48 -18.83 -10.91 14.45
CA LEU A 48 -18.44 -10.42 15.77
C LEU A 48 -17.06 -10.94 16.18
N HIS A 49 -16.76 -12.22 15.94
CA HIS A 49 -15.43 -12.78 16.22
C HIS A 49 -14.36 -12.12 15.37
N ALA A 50 -14.61 -11.87 14.08
CA ALA A 50 -13.67 -11.22 13.18
C ALA A 50 -13.37 -9.78 13.61
N VAL A 51 -14.41 -9.00 13.93
CA VAL A 51 -14.24 -7.62 14.44
C VAL A 51 -13.54 -7.62 15.79
N SER A 52 -13.90 -8.53 16.69
CA SER A 52 -13.25 -8.64 18.00
C SER A 52 -11.78 -9.02 17.86
N ALA A 53 -11.46 -10.00 17.02
CA ALA A 53 -10.08 -10.40 16.73
C ALA A 53 -9.28 -9.23 16.14
N TRP A 54 -9.83 -8.49 15.18
CA TRP A 54 -9.20 -7.30 14.65
C TRP A 54 -8.93 -6.27 15.75
N THR A 55 -9.93 -5.93 16.55
CA THR A 55 -9.82 -4.98 17.66
C THR A 55 -8.75 -5.41 18.65
N TYR A 56 -8.72 -6.68 19.06
CA TYR A 56 -7.73 -7.19 20.00
C TYR A 56 -6.31 -7.22 19.44
N VAL A 57 -6.13 -7.63 18.18
CA VAL A 57 -4.80 -7.62 17.53
C VAL A 57 -4.28 -6.19 17.40
N MET A 58 -5.13 -5.23 17.00
CA MET A 58 -4.73 -3.83 16.92
C MET A 58 -4.41 -3.25 18.31
N ALA A 59 -5.24 -3.52 19.33
CA ALA A 59 -5.00 -3.08 20.70
C ALA A 59 -3.69 -3.65 21.25
N ALA A 60 -3.43 -4.95 21.05
CA ALA A 60 -2.18 -5.60 21.43
C ALA A 60 -0.97 -4.96 20.72
N GLY A 61 -1.10 -4.66 19.42
CA GLY A 61 -0.06 -3.96 18.66
C GLY A 61 0.22 -2.53 19.15
N ILE A 62 -0.81 -1.80 19.60
CA ILE A 62 -0.66 -0.48 20.24
C ILE A 62 0.13 -0.62 21.54
N VAL A 63 -0.26 -1.56 22.42
CA VAL A 63 0.41 -1.79 23.71
C VAL A 63 1.86 -2.21 23.48
N LEU A 64 2.10 -3.21 22.62
CA LEU A 64 3.44 -3.68 22.29
C LEU A 64 4.31 -2.56 21.70
N GLY A 65 3.76 -1.78 20.75
CA GLY A 65 4.47 -0.65 20.14
C GLY A 65 4.76 0.49 21.13
N ALA A 66 3.86 0.75 22.07
CA ALA A 66 4.07 1.77 23.10
C ALA A 66 5.15 1.36 24.12
N LEU A 67 5.19 0.08 24.50
CA LEU A 67 6.13 -0.48 25.46
C LEU A 67 7.53 -0.70 24.87
N THR A 68 7.61 -1.30 23.67
CA THR A 68 8.88 -1.74 23.08
C THR A 68 9.49 -0.72 22.12
N LEU A 69 8.67 0.15 21.52
CA LEU A 69 9.07 1.03 20.41
C LEU A 69 9.64 0.31 19.18
N VAL A 70 9.53 -1.03 19.11
CA VAL A 70 9.98 -1.86 17.99
C VAL A 70 9.02 -1.74 16.82
N VAL A 71 7.72 -1.66 17.10
CA VAL A 71 6.67 -1.48 16.11
C VAL A 71 6.02 -0.11 16.27
N PRO A 72 5.62 0.57 15.18
CA PRO A 72 5.03 1.91 15.25
C PRO A 72 3.58 1.84 15.76
N PRO A 73 3.28 2.20 17.04
CA PRO A 73 1.93 2.04 17.62
C PRO A 73 0.87 2.86 16.88
N ALA A 74 1.27 4.00 16.31
CA ALA A 74 0.42 4.85 15.49
C ALA A 74 -0.18 4.13 14.26
N ARG A 75 0.50 3.10 13.71
CA ARG A 75 -0.07 2.32 12.60
C ARG A 75 -1.24 1.47 13.08
N PHE A 76 -1.07 0.74 14.18
CA PHE A 76 -2.14 -0.07 14.77
C PHE A 76 -3.33 0.80 15.18
N LEU A 77 -3.04 1.98 15.72
CA LEU A 77 -4.05 2.98 16.06
C LEU A 77 -4.90 3.41 14.86
N ALA A 78 -4.26 3.74 13.74
CA ALA A 78 -4.98 4.08 12.51
C ALA A 78 -5.83 2.90 12.00
N HIS A 79 -5.30 1.67 12.04
CA HIS A 79 -6.03 0.47 11.57
C HIS A 79 -7.16 0.05 12.51
N LEU A 80 -7.04 0.33 13.81
CA LEU A 80 -8.10 0.12 14.80
C LEU A 80 -9.35 0.92 14.44
N VAL A 81 -9.19 2.13 13.92
CA VAL A 81 -10.31 3.00 13.54
C VAL A 81 -10.96 2.56 12.23
N VAL A 82 -10.16 2.13 11.24
CA VAL A 82 -10.62 1.92 9.86
C VAL A 82 -11.73 0.87 9.75
N LEU A 83 -11.51 -0.35 10.26
CA LEU A 83 -12.49 -1.43 10.07
C LEU A 83 -13.78 -1.22 10.88
N PRO A 84 -13.73 -0.96 12.20
CA PRO A 84 -14.91 -0.64 12.99
C PRO A 84 -15.65 0.60 12.50
N GLY A 85 -14.91 1.65 12.09
CA GLY A 85 -15.48 2.87 11.53
C GLY A 85 -16.26 2.58 10.24
N ALA A 86 -15.67 1.79 9.33
CA ALA A 86 -16.35 1.38 8.10
C ALA A 86 -17.62 0.56 8.38
N LEU A 87 -17.58 -0.35 9.36
CA LEU A 87 -18.74 -1.16 9.75
C LEU A 87 -19.84 -0.32 10.40
N ALA A 88 -19.48 0.63 11.27
CA ALA A 88 -20.43 1.53 11.92
C ALA A 88 -21.12 2.43 10.89
N VAL A 89 -20.36 3.03 9.97
CA VAL A 89 -20.91 3.80 8.84
C VAL A 89 -21.85 2.94 8.00
N GLY A 90 -21.42 1.74 7.59
CA GLY A 90 -22.26 0.83 6.81
C GLY A 90 -23.56 0.45 7.52
N ALA A 91 -23.50 0.16 8.83
CA ALA A 91 -24.67 -0.15 9.63
C ALA A 91 -25.64 1.05 9.76
N LEU A 92 -25.10 2.26 9.96
CA LEU A 92 -25.90 3.49 10.02
C LEU A 92 -26.60 3.76 8.69
N LEU A 93 -25.90 3.61 7.57
CA LEU A 93 -26.47 3.78 6.23
C LEU A 93 -27.56 2.74 5.94
N ALA A 94 -27.32 1.48 6.27
CA ALA A 94 -28.32 0.42 6.11
C ALA A 94 -29.57 0.69 6.96
N ARG A 95 -29.38 1.10 8.22
CA ARG A 95 -30.48 1.44 9.13
C ARG A 95 -31.26 2.65 8.63
N GLY A 96 -30.58 3.74 8.29
CA GLY A 96 -31.20 4.95 7.74
C GLY A 96 -31.98 4.67 6.45
N GLY A 97 -31.37 3.96 5.50
CA GLY A 97 -32.02 3.56 4.26
C GLY A 97 -33.29 2.73 4.48
N SER A 98 -33.24 1.76 5.40
CA SER A 98 -34.41 0.92 5.73
C SER A 98 -35.55 1.71 6.38
N TRP A 99 -35.23 2.65 7.27
CA TRP A 99 -36.21 3.51 7.92
C TRP A 99 -36.90 4.47 6.94
N LEU A 100 -36.15 5.06 6.01
CA LEU A 100 -36.70 5.93 4.96
C LEU A 100 -37.54 5.15 3.94
N ALA A 101 -37.09 3.96 3.54
CA ALA A 101 -37.83 3.09 2.63
C ALA A 101 -39.16 2.61 3.22
N GLY A 102 -39.25 2.49 4.55
CA GLY A 102 -40.50 2.17 5.25
C GLY A 102 -41.48 3.34 5.35
N ARG A 103 -41.01 4.58 5.20
CA ARG A 103 -41.83 5.81 5.34
C ARG A 103 -42.20 6.49 4.03
N THR A 104 -41.46 6.24 2.97
CA THR A 104 -41.67 6.92 1.68
C THR A 104 -41.83 5.90 0.57
N ARG A 105 -42.83 6.06 -0.32
CA ARG A 105 -43.01 5.21 -1.52
C ARG A 105 -41.87 5.35 -2.55
N VAL A 106 -40.83 6.13 -2.25
CA VAL A 106 -39.82 6.56 -3.20
C VAL A 106 -38.47 5.95 -2.80
N ARG A 107 -38.20 4.72 -3.26
CA ARG A 107 -36.89 4.04 -3.09
C ARG A 107 -35.70 4.90 -3.55
N ALA A 108 -35.91 5.89 -4.40
CA ALA A 108 -34.88 6.80 -4.86
C ALA A 108 -34.29 7.68 -3.74
N THR A 109 -35.03 8.03 -2.68
CA THR A 109 -34.51 8.89 -1.60
C THR A 109 -33.46 8.19 -0.74
N ALA A 110 -33.62 6.89 -0.48
CA ALA A 110 -32.63 6.09 0.24
C ALA A 110 -31.31 5.96 -0.54
N GLY A 111 -31.39 5.79 -1.87
CA GLY A 111 -30.21 5.78 -2.74
C GLY A 111 -29.44 7.09 -2.71
N VAL A 112 -30.15 8.23 -2.82
CA VAL A 112 -29.54 9.57 -2.74
C VAL A 112 -28.82 9.77 -1.40
N LEU A 113 -29.43 9.38 -0.27
CA LEU A 113 -28.79 9.53 1.04
C LEU A 113 -27.51 8.71 1.19
N VAL A 114 -27.47 7.48 0.67
CA VAL A 114 -26.25 6.67 0.66
C VAL A 114 -25.17 7.34 -0.18
N VAL A 115 -25.53 7.85 -1.37
CA VAL A 115 -24.59 8.59 -2.24
C VAL A 115 -24.07 9.85 -1.54
N VAL A 116 -24.93 10.63 -0.91
CA VAL A 116 -24.55 11.84 -0.16
C VAL A 116 -23.63 11.50 1.00
N ALA A 117 -23.90 10.44 1.76
CA ALA A 117 -23.04 10.02 2.86
C ALA A 117 -21.68 9.50 2.38
N LEU A 118 -21.65 8.71 1.29
CA LEU A 118 -20.40 8.29 0.67
C LEU A 118 -19.61 9.49 0.16
N ALA A 119 -20.27 10.47 -0.45
CA ALA A 119 -19.64 11.72 -0.89
C ALA A 119 -19.10 12.53 0.30
N ALA A 120 -19.84 12.64 1.40
CA ALA A 120 -19.41 13.33 2.62
C ALA A 120 -18.17 12.69 3.25
N LEU A 121 -17.95 11.38 3.05
CA LEU A 121 -16.74 10.68 3.49
C LEU A 121 -15.60 10.80 2.47
N ALA A 122 -15.90 10.62 1.17
CA ALA A 122 -14.92 10.57 0.11
C ALA A 122 -14.36 11.95 -0.25
N VAL A 123 -15.21 12.99 -0.33
CA VAL A 123 -14.79 14.33 -0.79
C VAL A 123 -13.72 14.95 0.13
N PRO A 124 -13.86 14.96 1.47
CA PRO A 124 -12.80 15.47 2.33
C PRO A 124 -11.50 14.67 2.20
N ALA A 125 -11.59 13.35 2.02
CA ALA A 125 -10.42 12.49 1.83
C ALA A 125 -9.70 12.81 0.51
N VAL A 126 -10.44 12.96 -0.58
CA VAL A 126 -9.93 13.35 -1.91
C VAL A 126 -9.33 14.76 -1.86
N LEU A 127 -10.05 15.75 -1.32
CA LEU A 127 -9.55 17.11 -1.19
C LEU A 127 -8.27 17.17 -0.35
N ARG A 128 -8.23 16.42 0.76
CA ARG A 128 -7.02 16.32 1.59
C ARG A 128 -5.88 15.66 0.84
N TRP A 129 -6.16 14.62 0.05
CA TRP A 129 -5.16 13.94 -0.77
C TRP A 129 -4.53 14.89 -1.80
N TYR A 130 -5.35 15.61 -2.58
CA TYR A 130 -4.88 16.56 -3.59
C TYR A 130 -4.21 17.81 -3.00
N ARG A 131 -4.46 18.14 -1.73
CA ARG A 131 -3.81 19.25 -1.02
C ARG A 131 -2.59 18.80 -0.21
N TYR A 132 -2.32 17.50 -0.11
CA TYR A 132 -1.21 17.01 0.69
C TYR A 132 0.11 17.39 0.01
N PRO A 133 1.03 18.09 0.69
CA PRO A 133 2.29 18.47 0.08
C PRO A 133 3.07 17.21 -0.29
N VAL A 134 3.51 17.13 -1.54
CA VAL A 134 4.29 15.98 -1.99
C VAL A 134 5.62 15.97 -1.24
N LEU A 135 5.87 14.87 -0.54
CA LEU A 135 7.04 14.73 0.32
C LEU A 135 8.31 14.40 -0.47
N MET A 136 8.19 14.10 -1.77
CA MET A 136 9.29 13.82 -2.68
C MET A 136 9.47 14.99 -3.65
N ASP A 137 10.71 15.39 -3.89
CA ASP A 137 11.01 16.38 -4.92
C ASP A 137 10.86 15.73 -6.31
N PRO A 138 10.01 16.28 -7.21
CA PRO A 138 9.89 15.78 -8.58
C PRO A 138 11.22 15.72 -9.33
N ARG A 139 12.16 16.64 -9.05
CA ARG A 139 13.50 16.63 -9.67
C ARG A 139 14.34 15.46 -9.18
N ALA A 140 14.27 15.14 -7.88
CA ALA A 140 14.97 13.98 -7.34
C ALA A 140 14.47 12.68 -7.97
N LEU A 141 13.16 12.55 -8.20
CA LEU A 141 12.61 11.39 -8.90
C LEU A 141 12.98 11.37 -10.39
N GLN A 142 12.97 12.51 -11.08
CA GLN A 142 13.43 12.63 -12.47
C GLN A 142 14.92 12.24 -12.63
N GLN A 143 15.78 12.71 -11.72
CA GLN A 143 17.20 12.37 -11.69
C GLN A 143 17.41 10.89 -11.35
N ALA A 144 16.63 10.34 -10.43
CA ALA A 144 16.63 8.91 -10.14
C ALA A 144 16.20 8.08 -11.35
N GLU A 145 15.15 8.44 -12.08
CA GLU A 145 14.76 7.76 -13.33
C GLU A 145 15.84 7.87 -14.42
N THR A 146 16.51 9.02 -14.51
CA THR A 146 17.64 9.23 -15.44
C THR A 146 18.82 8.33 -15.07
N ALA A 147 19.18 8.26 -13.78
CA ALA A 147 20.15 7.32 -13.26
C ALA A 147 19.71 5.87 -13.45
N GLY A 148 18.41 5.57 -13.38
CA GLY A 148 17.85 4.25 -13.62
C GLY A 148 18.17 3.72 -15.01
N ARG A 149 18.23 4.59 -16.03
CA ARG A 149 18.66 4.23 -17.39
C ARG A 149 20.13 3.87 -17.47
N TYR A 150 20.98 4.54 -16.70
CA TYR A 150 22.38 4.15 -16.56
C TYR A 150 22.48 2.76 -15.92
N VAL A 151 21.76 2.56 -14.81
CA VAL A 151 21.75 1.31 -14.07
C VAL A 151 21.25 0.15 -14.94
N ASP A 152 20.21 0.34 -15.75
CA ASP A 152 19.72 -0.68 -16.68
C ASP A 152 20.75 -1.14 -17.72
N GLY A 153 21.72 -0.28 -18.07
CA GLY A 153 22.82 -0.63 -18.96
C GLY A 153 23.94 -1.44 -18.31
N LEU A 154 23.96 -1.54 -16.99
CA LEU A 154 24.96 -2.32 -16.25
C LEU A 154 24.62 -3.81 -16.25
N PRO A 155 25.63 -4.71 -16.13
CA PRO A 155 25.43 -6.12 -15.83
C PRO A 155 24.31 -6.40 -14.81
N PRO A 156 23.47 -7.43 -15.04
CA PRO A 156 22.43 -7.82 -14.09
C PRO A 156 23.01 -8.06 -12.69
N HIS A 157 22.30 -7.64 -11.64
CA HIS A 157 22.71 -7.82 -10.24
C HIS A 157 24.00 -7.10 -9.84
N GLN A 158 24.54 -6.23 -10.68
CA GLN A 158 25.64 -5.37 -10.29
C GLN A 158 25.14 -4.32 -9.29
N ALA A 159 25.74 -4.32 -8.11
CA ALA A 159 25.49 -3.33 -7.07
C ALA A 159 25.88 -1.91 -7.54
N VAL A 160 25.06 -0.94 -7.20
CA VAL A 160 25.28 0.48 -7.50
C VAL A 160 25.12 1.28 -6.22
N VAL A 161 26.09 2.16 -5.95
CA VAL A 161 26.08 3.03 -4.77
C VAL A 161 25.60 4.41 -5.17
N PHE A 162 24.58 4.91 -4.49
CA PHE A 162 24.17 6.30 -4.57
C PHE A 162 24.73 7.05 -3.38
N LEU A 163 25.45 8.13 -3.65
CA LEU A 163 25.98 9.01 -2.62
C LEU A 163 24.95 10.09 -2.32
N VAL A 164 24.63 10.25 -1.03
CA VAL A 164 23.72 11.29 -0.52
C VAL A 164 24.32 12.03 0.66
N GLY A 165 23.96 13.30 0.81
CA GLY A 165 24.38 14.11 1.95
C GLY A 165 23.57 13.85 3.22
N TYR A 166 24.13 14.27 4.37
CA TYR A 166 23.39 14.33 5.63
C TYR A 166 22.34 15.47 5.64
N GLU A 167 22.56 16.50 4.83
CA GLU A 167 21.76 17.73 4.79
C GLU A 167 20.92 17.87 3.50
N GLY A 168 20.97 16.89 2.59
CA GLY A 168 20.32 16.99 1.28
C GLY A 168 18.82 17.30 1.39
N GLY A 169 18.36 18.34 0.66
CA GLY A 169 16.97 18.72 0.37
C GLY A 169 16.02 19.03 1.54
N LYS A 170 16.07 18.27 2.64
CA LYS A 170 15.22 18.38 3.82
C LYS A 170 16.04 18.11 5.08
N PRO A 171 16.08 19.04 6.05
CA PRO A 171 16.94 18.90 7.21
C PRO A 171 16.54 17.72 8.11
N GLY A 172 17.55 16.98 8.58
CA GLY A 172 17.47 16.02 9.68
C GLY A 172 17.64 14.54 9.29
N VAL A 173 17.57 13.68 10.31
CA VAL A 173 17.83 12.23 10.30
C VAL A 173 17.04 11.45 9.22
N TYR A 174 15.96 12.02 8.70
CA TYR A 174 15.12 11.39 7.67
C TYR A 174 15.55 11.67 6.24
N GLY A 175 16.47 12.63 6.00
CA GLY A 175 16.97 12.98 4.68
C GLY A 175 17.44 11.75 3.91
N PRO A 176 18.44 10.99 4.42
CA PRO A 176 18.96 9.80 3.75
C PRO A 176 17.90 8.73 3.48
N VAL A 177 16.98 8.49 4.42
CA VAL A 177 15.90 7.50 4.27
C VAL A 177 14.90 7.92 3.19
N MET A 178 14.60 9.22 3.07
CA MET A 178 13.74 9.72 2.00
C MET A 178 14.45 9.70 0.65
N SER A 179 15.74 10.05 0.60
CA SER A 179 16.56 9.95 -0.61
C SER A 179 16.62 8.51 -1.11
N GLU A 180 16.88 7.54 -0.23
CA GLU A 180 16.86 6.12 -0.57
C GLU A 180 15.55 5.70 -1.23
N ARG A 181 14.42 6.06 -0.62
CA ARG A 181 13.09 5.70 -1.15
C ARG A 181 12.83 6.37 -2.49
N THR A 182 13.20 7.63 -2.63
CA THR A 182 13.03 8.40 -3.87
C THR A 182 13.86 7.79 -4.99
N ILE A 183 15.12 7.45 -4.71
CA ILE A 183 16.03 6.77 -5.63
C ILE A 183 15.41 5.45 -6.06
N ARG A 184 15.05 4.56 -5.12
CA ARG A 184 14.49 3.24 -5.43
C ARG A 184 13.18 3.31 -6.23
N ILE A 185 12.36 4.35 -6.04
CA ILE A 185 11.13 4.55 -6.85
C ILE A 185 11.47 4.86 -8.31
N GLY A 186 12.51 5.66 -8.56
CA GLY A 186 12.98 5.97 -9.92
C GLY A 186 13.76 4.82 -10.57
N MET A 187 14.06 3.75 -9.84
CA MET A 187 14.81 2.62 -10.39
C MET A 187 13.90 1.66 -11.15
N PRO A 188 14.44 1.01 -12.20
CA PRO A 188 13.82 -0.16 -12.81
C PRO A 188 13.51 -1.20 -11.72
N ALA A 189 12.31 -1.77 -11.72
CA ALA A 189 11.86 -2.66 -10.64
C ALA A 189 12.79 -3.86 -10.42
N ALA A 190 13.48 -4.33 -11.47
CA ALA A 190 14.45 -5.41 -11.40
C ALA A 190 15.78 -5.01 -10.73
N ARG A 191 16.12 -3.71 -10.74
CA ARG A 191 17.37 -3.14 -10.23
C ARG A 191 17.21 -2.44 -8.89
N ALA A 192 15.97 -2.24 -8.45
CA ALA A 192 15.66 -1.58 -7.19
C ALA A 192 16.32 -2.24 -5.97
N VAL A 193 16.66 -3.55 -6.02
CA VAL A 193 17.37 -4.28 -4.95
C VAL A 193 18.89 -4.15 -5.02
N ASP A 194 19.44 -3.76 -6.18
CA ASP A 194 20.89 -3.60 -6.40
C ASP A 194 21.38 -2.20 -5.96
N VAL A 195 20.48 -1.38 -5.43
CA VAL A 195 20.73 0.01 -5.03
C VAL A 195 21.16 0.05 -3.57
N HIS A 196 22.33 0.64 -3.34
CA HIS A 196 22.91 0.88 -2.02
C HIS A 196 23.14 2.36 -1.81
N LEU A 197 23.13 2.80 -0.56
CA LEU A 197 23.21 4.21 -0.21
C LEU A 197 24.47 4.46 0.61
N PHE A 198 25.31 5.39 0.18
CA PHE A 198 26.38 5.94 1.02
C PHE A 198 25.96 7.33 1.50
N VAL A 199 26.05 7.59 2.80
CA VAL A 199 25.68 8.88 3.39
C VAL A 199 26.94 9.63 3.82
N GLY A 200 27.29 10.71 3.12
CA GLY A 200 28.49 11.47 3.43
C GLY A 200 29.18 12.12 2.23
N ALA A 201 30.47 12.38 2.39
CA ALA A 201 31.31 13.08 1.42
C ALA A 201 31.89 12.14 0.34
N PRO A 202 32.05 12.61 -0.91
CA PRO A 202 32.72 11.86 -1.99
C PRO A 202 34.10 11.32 -1.59
N ALA A 203 34.94 12.17 -1.00
CA ALA A 203 36.30 11.82 -0.62
C ALA A 203 36.37 10.65 0.39
N ASP A 204 35.43 10.60 1.36
CA ASP A 204 35.39 9.50 2.33
C ASP A 204 34.95 8.19 1.68
N LEU A 205 33.93 8.22 0.81
CA LEU A 205 33.50 7.04 0.06
C LEU A 205 34.65 6.48 -0.79
N LEU A 206 35.33 7.36 -1.52
CA LEU A 206 36.45 6.98 -2.38
C LEU A 206 37.64 6.43 -1.59
N ALA A 207 37.88 6.96 -0.39
CA ALA A 207 38.88 6.47 0.56
C ALA A 207 38.43 5.21 1.35
N GLY A 208 37.20 4.73 1.11
CA GLY A 208 36.64 3.57 1.79
C GLY A 208 36.41 3.77 3.29
N ARG A 209 36.07 4.99 3.70
CA ARG A 209 35.77 5.34 5.09
C ARG A 209 34.34 5.85 5.23
N ARG A 210 33.80 5.74 6.45
CA ARG A 210 32.52 6.35 6.81
C ARG A 210 32.71 7.84 7.05
N THR A 211 31.88 8.68 6.44
CA THR A 211 31.82 10.10 6.83
C THR A 211 31.23 10.25 8.23
N PRO A 212 31.89 11.00 9.13
CA PRO A 212 31.39 11.24 10.48
C PRO A 212 29.95 11.78 10.46
N PRO A 213 29.01 11.14 11.18
CA PRO A 213 27.65 11.63 11.26
C PRO A 213 27.59 12.93 12.10
N PRO A 214 26.70 13.87 11.77
CA PRO A 214 26.60 15.15 12.48
C PRO A 214 26.11 15.02 13.93
N ASP A 215 25.36 13.97 14.25
CA ASP A 215 24.90 13.67 15.61
C ASP A 215 24.68 12.16 15.83
N ALA A 216 24.42 11.77 17.09
CA ALA A 216 24.20 10.37 17.46
C ALA A 216 22.94 9.74 16.82
N ARG A 217 21.93 10.56 16.47
CA ARG A 217 20.70 10.05 15.82
C ARG A 217 20.97 9.73 14.35
N ALA A 218 21.70 10.60 13.66
CA ALA A 218 22.20 10.34 12.31
C ALA A 218 23.12 9.11 12.33
N ALA A 219 24.01 9.00 13.32
CA ALA A 219 24.89 7.84 13.49
C ALA A 219 24.10 6.52 13.57
N GLN A 220 23.02 6.51 14.36
CA GLN A 220 22.14 5.35 14.51
C GLN A 220 21.35 5.07 13.22
N ALA A 221 20.82 6.10 12.56
CA ALA A 221 19.97 5.94 11.39
C ALA A 221 20.76 5.54 10.12
N THR A 222 22.01 5.96 10.00
CA THR A 222 22.84 5.69 8.80
C THR A 222 23.84 4.56 8.99
N GLY A 223 23.92 3.97 10.19
CA GLY A 223 24.86 2.89 10.48
C GLY A 223 24.69 1.70 9.54
N GLN A 224 23.45 1.26 9.31
CA GLN A 224 23.15 0.14 8.42
C GLN A 224 23.58 0.41 6.97
N TYR A 225 23.37 1.62 6.46
CA TYR A 225 23.80 2.00 5.10
C TYR A 225 25.32 1.90 4.93
N TRP A 226 26.09 2.30 5.94
CA TRP A 226 27.54 2.16 5.91
C TRP A 226 27.96 0.69 5.87
N GLU A 227 27.36 -0.16 6.69
CA GLU A 227 27.67 -1.59 6.72
C GLU A 227 27.40 -2.27 5.37
N ASP A 228 26.26 -1.93 4.75
CA ASP A 228 25.88 -2.44 3.43
C ASP A 228 26.90 -2.01 2.35
N VAL A 229 27.28 -0.72 2.31
CA VAL A 229 28.23 -0.20 1.32
C VAL A 229 29.64 -0.71 1.57
N ARG A 230 30.09 -0.78 2.82
CA ARG A 230 31.44 -1.23 3.20
C ARG A 230 31.76 -2.61 2.64
N ALA A 231 30.79 -3.52 2.67
CA ALA A 231 30.95 -4.86 2.12
C ALA A 231 31.14 -4.87 0.58
N LEU A 232 30.68 -3.83 -0.12
CA LEU A 232 30.69 -3.73 -1.58
C LEU A 232 31.91 -2.99 -2.13
N LEU A 233 32.55 -2.13 -1.32
CA LEU A 233 33.67 -1.31 -1.76
C LEU A 233 34.81 -2.08 -2.45
N PRO A 234 35.20 -3.31 -2.03
CA PRO A 234 36.24 -4.07 -2.72
C PRO A 234 35.90 -4.41 -4.18
N ALA A 235 34.61 -4.51 -4.53
CA ALA A 235 34.15 -4.78 -5.89
C ALA A 235 34.11 -3.52 -6.77
N HIS A 236 34.48 -2.35 -6.23
CA HIS A 236 34.50 -1.06 -6.94
C HIS A 236 33.19 -0.77 -7.70
N PRO A 237 32.03 -0.79 -7.01
CA PRO A 237 30.74 -0.57 -7.67
C PRO A 237 30.66 0.83 -8.29
N PRO A 238 29.84 1.02 -9.33
CA PRO A 238 29.51 2.34 -9.83
C PRO A 238 28.93 3.22 -8.73
N VAL A 239 29.33 4.49 -8.71
CA VAL A 239 28.90 5.49 -7.74
C VAL A 239 28.24 6.65 -8.45
N LEU A 240 26.98 6.91 -8.11
CA LEU A 240 26.17 7.98 -8.67
C LEU A 240 25.86 9.04 -7.61
N VAL A 241 25.82 10.30 -8.03
CA VAL A 241 25.39 11.43 -7.19
C VAL A 241 24.27 12.16 -7.89
N LEU A 242 23.14 12.34 -7.21
CA LEU A 242 21.99 13.09 -7.74
C LEU A 242 21.93 14.45 -7.08
N GLU A 243 21.95 15.50 -7.89
CA GLU A 243 21.98 16.90 -7.46
C GLU A 243 20.83 17.25 -6.50
N ALA A 244 19.62 16.79 -6.78
CA ALA A 244 18.43 17.11 -5.97
C ALA A 244 18.43 16.41 -4.61
N THR A 245 19.14 15.28 -4.46
CA THR A 245 19.25 14.56 -3.18
C THR A 245 20.53 14.90 -2.41
N ALA A 246 21.53 15.46 -3.09
CA ALA A 246 22.88 15.67 -2.57
C ALA A 246 23.57 16.85 -3.27
N PRO A 247 23.04 18.08 -3.16
CA PRO A 247 23.50 19.21 -3.97
C PRO A 247 24.96 19.59 -3.69
N MET A 248 25.38 19.54 -2.42
CA MET A 248 26.75 19.84 -2.02
C MET A 248 27.71 18.76 -2.53
N GLU A 249 27.34 17.49 -2.35
CA GLU A 249 28.18 16.37 -2.75
C GLU A 249 28.24 16.22 -4.28
N PHE A 250 27.17 16.59 -4.99
CA PHE A 250 27.14 16.67 -6.45
C PHE A 250 28.13 17.74 -6.93
N ALA A 251 28.08 18.94 -6.34
CA ALA A 251 29.03 20.01 -6.68
C ALA A 251 30.48 19.61 -6.38
N GLN A 252 30.73 18.92 -5.27
CA GLN A 252 32.05 18.37 -4.92
C GLN A 252 32.51 17.34 -5.95
N ALA A 253 31.67 16.35 -6.28
CA ALA A 253 32.00 15.32 -7.26
C ALA A 253 32.34 15.93 -8.63
N VAL A 254 31.54 16.89 -9.11
CA VAL A 254 31.80 17.58 -10.39
C VAL A 254 33.07 18.43 -10.30
N GLY A 255 33.31 19.12 -9.19
CA GLY A 255 34.55 19.88 -8.96
C GLY A 255 35.81 19.01 -8.92
N GLU A 256 35.68 17.75 -8.49
CA GLU A 256 36.74 16.73 -8.53
C GLU A 256 36.87 16.03 -9.91
N GLY A 257 36.06 16.43 -10.90
CA GLY A 257 36.15 15.95 -12.28
C GLY A 257 35.19 14.80 -12.64
N ALA A 258 34.22 14.47 -11.78
CA ALA A 258 33.20 13.48 -12.10
C ALA A 258 32.35 13.94 -13.30
N PRO A 259 32.20 13.13 -14.36
CA PRO A 259 31.37 13.49 -15.51
C PRO A 259 29.89 13.54 -15.12
N VAL A 260 29.20 14.56 -15.62
CA VAL A 260 27.73 14.64 -15.57
C VAL A 260 27.15 13.81 -16.70
N ILE A 261 26.64 12.62 -16.37
CA ILE A 261 26.16 11.63 -17.34
C ILE A 261 24.71 11.89 -17.79
N GLY A 262 24.01 12.83 -17.16
CA GLY A 262 22.68 13.30 -17.53
C GLY A 262 22.29 14.49 -16.65
N PRO A 263 21.21 15.23 -16.98
CA PRO A 263 20.82 16.41 -16.20
C PRO A 263 20.65 16.10 -14.71
N GLY A 264 21.53 16.67 -13.87
CA GLY A 264 21.55 16.47 -12.41
C GLY A 264 22.04 15.11 -11.92
N VAL A 265 22.73 14.33 -12.77
CA VAL A 265 23.29 13.01 -12.44
C VAL A 265 24.79 12.97 -12.74
N ALA A 266 25.61 12.87 -11.69
CA ALA A 266 27.06 12.75 -11.80
C ALA A 266 27.50 11.29 -11.55
N LEU A 267 28.49 10.82 -12.31
CA LEU A 267 29.10 9.51 -12.16
C LEU A 267 30.46 9.68 -11.49
N LEU A 268 30.52 9.48 -10.18
CA LEU A 268 31.77 9.61 -9.41
C LEU A 268 32.73 8.45 -9.68
N ARG A 269 32.21 7.25 -9.95
CA ARG A 269 32.99 6.05 -10.28
C ARG A 269 32.17 5.12 -11.16
N GLY A 270 32.78 4.45 -12.13
CA GLY A 270 32.12 3.44 -12.98
C GLY A 270 32.33 3.68 -14.47
N PRO A 271 31.87 2.76 -15.34
CA PRO A 271 31.98 2.94 -16.79
C PRO A 271 31.10 4.11 -17.24
N ALA A 272 31.68 5.09 -17.94
CA ALA A 272 30.90 6.20 -18.50
C ALA A 272 30.02 5.69 -19.66
N PRO A 273 28.76 6.17 -19.78
CA PRO A 273 27.95 5.88 -20.95
C PRO A 273 28.58 6.54 -22.19
N PRO A 274 28.36 5.99 -23.40
CA PRO A 274 28.95 6.49 -24.64
C PRO A 274 28.45 7.90 -25.02
N SER A 275 27.28 8.29 -24.51
CA SER A 275 26.69 9.61 -24.69
C SER A 275 25.95 10.05 -23.43
N PRO A 276 25.76 11.36 -23.21
CA PRO A 276 24.90 11.85 -22.14
C PRO A 276 23.49 11.25 -22.24
N LEU A 277 22.94 10.88 -21.10
CA LEU A 277 21.61 10.31 -20.99
C LEU A 277 20.56 11.41 -21.11
N PRO A 278 19.48 11.18 -21.88
CA PRO A 278 18.37 12.11 -21.92
C PRO A 278 17.72 12.19 -20.54
N SER A 279 17.22 13.39 -20.17
CA SER A 279 16.47 13.56 -18.94
C SER A 279 15.20 12.70 -18.95
N ALA A 280 14.82 12.14 -17.81
CA ALA A 280 13.51 11.56 -17.64
C ALA A 280 12.40 12.64 -17.73
N PRO A 281 11.17 12.31 -18.11
CA PRO A 281 10.07 13.25 -17.98
C PRO A 281 9.87 13.62 -16.51
N LEU A 282 9.48 14.85 -16.22
CA LEU A 282 9.10 15.22 -14.85
C LEU A 282 7.88 14.39 -14.42
N PRO A 283 7.95 13.71 -13.27
CA PRO A 283 6.84 12.90 -12.79
C PRO A 283 5.66 13.82 -12.45
N ARG A 284 4.45 13.39 -12.84
CA ARG A 284 3.22 14.05 -12.41
C ARG A 284 2.86 13.54 -11.03
N GLU A 285 2.96 14.43 -10.05
CA GLU A 285 2.66 14.16 -8.64
C GLU A 285 1.29 13.51 -8.41
N VAL A 286 0.28 13.96 -9.15
CA VAL A 286 -1.08 13.44 -9.06
C VAL A 286 -1.66 13.31 -10.46
N PRO A 287 -2.35 12.19 -10.79
CA PRO A 287 -3.13 12.13 -12.01
C PRO A 287 -4.19 13.23 -12.01
N SER A 288 -4.57 13.71 -13.20
CA SER A 288 -5.74 14.56 -13.34
C SER A 288 -6.95 13.87 -12.71
N LEU A 289 -7.94 14.64 -12.23
CA LEU A 289 -9.13 14.07 -11.60
C LEU A 289 -9.76 12.96 -12.45
N TRP A 290 -9.92 13.21 -13.76
CA TRP A 290 -10.45 12.23 -14.70
C TRP A 290 -9.58 10.99 -14.86
N ALA A 291 -8.26 11.16 -15.00
CA ALA A 291 -7.35 10.02 -15.07
C ALA A 291 -7.39 9.19 -13.79
N GLY A 292 -7.45 9.85 -12.62
CA GLY A 292 -7.60 9.20 -11.32
C GLY A 292 -8.91 8.43 -11.20
N LEU A 293 -10.02 8.99 -11.67
CA LEU A 293 -11.32 8.31 -11.68
C LEU A 293 -11.32 7.08 -12.60
N VAL A 294 -10.79 7.22 -13.82
CA VAL A 294 -10.72 6.11 -14.78
C VAL A 294 -9.81 5.00 -14.27
N LEU A 295 -8.61 5.33 -13.77
CA LEU A 295 -7.68 4.36 -13.19
C LEU A 295 -8.26 3.69 -11.94
N GLY A 296 -8.90 4.47 -11.06
CA GLY A 296 -9.56 3.95 -9.87
C GLY A 296 -10.67 2.96 -10.21
N LEU A 297 -11.52 3.30 -11.20
CA LEU A 297 -12.56 2.40 -11.68
C LEU A 297 -11.98 1.14 -12.32
N ALA A 298 -10.93 1.28 -13.14
CA ALA A 298 -10.24 0.14 -13.76
C ALA A 298 -9.67 -0.81 -12.70
N VAL A 299 -9.00 -0.29 -11.66
CA VAL A 299 -8.50 -1.09 -10.54
C VAL A 299 -9.65 -1.78 -9.80
N LEU A 300 -10.74 -1.06 -9.50
CA LEU A 300 -11.91 -1.66 -8.84
C LEU A 300 -12.53 -2.78 -9.67
N LEU A 301 -12.64 -2.63 -10.99
CA LEU A 301 -13.14 -3.65 -11.90
C LEU A 301 -12.21 -4.86 -11.94
N LEU A 302 -10.89 -4.65 -12.04
CA LEU A 302 -9.91 -5.74 -12.02
C LEU A 302 -9.97 -6.53 -10.70
N LEU A 303 -10.11 -5.84 -9.58
CA LEU A 303 -10.31 -6.46 -8.27
C LEU A 303 -11.64 -7.22 -8.22
N ALA A 304 -12.73 -6.64 -8.73
CA ALA A 304 -14.04 -7.30 -8.78
C ALA A 304 -13.99 -8.60 -9.59
N VAL A 305 -13.36 -8.58 -10.77
CA VAL A 305 -13.16 -9.75 -11.63
C VAL A 305 -12.32 -10.81 -10.91
N ALA A 306 -11.20 -10.41 -10.31
CA ALA A 306 -10.37 -11.33 -9.52
C ALA A 306 -11.12 -11.96 -8.36
N GLY A 307 -12.04 -11.23 -7.72
CA GLY A 307 -12.80 -11.72 -6.57
C GLY A 307 -14.11 -12.43 -6.89
N MET A 308 -14.62 -12.37 -8.13
CA MET A 308 -15.96 -12.86 -8.47
C MET A 308 -16.17 -14.34 -8.16
N GLY A 309 -15.23 -15.19 -8.58
CA GLY A 309 -15.30 -16.62 -8.35
C GLY A 309 -15.14 -17.00 -6.87
N TRP A 310 -14.19 -16.37 -6.18
CA TRP A 310 -13.96 -16.57 -4.74
C TRP A 310 -15.15 -16.11 -3.88
N THR A 311 -15.79 -15.00 -4.26
CA THR A 311 -16.99 -14.49 -3.58
C THR A 311 -18.15 -15.46 -3.77
N ALA A 312 -18.29 -16.06 -4.95
CA ALA A 312 -19.31 -17.07 -5.22
C ALA A 312 -19.14 -18.34 -4.38
N LEU A 313 -17.90 -18.71 -4.03
CA LEU A 313 -17.61 -19.81 -3.11
C LEU A 313 -17.98 -19.46 -1.67
N ALA A 314 -17.60 -18.26 -1.23
CA ALA A 314 -17.77 -17.81 0.14
C ALA A 314 -19.24 -17.56 0.50
N LEU A 315 -20.04 -17.09 -0.47
CA LEU A 315 -21.43 -16.72 -0.26
C LEU A 315 -22.42 -17.87 -0.58
N PRO A 316 -23.56 -17.93 0.12
CA PRO A 316 -24.69 -18.77 -0.31
C PRO A 316 -25.17 -18.44 -1.73
N ALA A 317 -25.65 -19.43 -2.48
CA ALA A 317 -26.08 -19.27 -3.87
C ALA A 317 -27.22 -18.24 -4.06
N ARG A 318 -28.04 -18.00 -3.01
CA ARG A 318 -29.16 -17.05 -3.00
C ARG A 318 -28.83 -15.76 -2.24
N SER A 319 -27.55 -15.37 -2.22
CA SER A 319 -27.15 -14.11 -1.59
C SER A 319 -27.67 -12.93 -2.39
N ASP A 320 -27.93 -11.83 -1.68
CA ASP A 320 -28.31 -10.55 -2.29
C ASP A 320 -27.24 -10.11 -3.32
N PRO A 321 -27.62 -9.80 -4.58
CA PRO A 321 -26.71 -9.29 -5.60
C PRO A 321 -25.90 -8.07 -5.13
N ALA A 322 -26.48 -7.19 -4.32
CA ALA A 322 -25.78 -6.02 -3.80
C ALA A 322 -24.63 -6.41 -2.86
N VAL A 323 -24.83 -7.42 -2.01
CA VAL A 323 -23.80 -7.98 -1.13
C VAL A 323 -22.71 -8.65 -1.96
N PHE A 324 -23.09 -9.41 -2.98
CA PHE A 324 -22.14 -10.06 -3.88
C PHE A 324 -21.24 -9.03 -4.57
N VAL A 325 -21.81 -8.03 -5.24
CA VAL A 325 -21.06 -6.99 -5.98
C VAL A 325 -20.18 -6.15 -5.04
N SER A 326 -20.68 -5.84 -3.85
CA SER A 326 -19.94 -5.04 -2.87
C SER A 326 -18.74 -5.78 -2.28
N LEU A 327 -18.84 -7.10 -2.11
CA LEU A 327 -17.75 -7.92 -1.57
C LEU A 327 -16.71 -8.29 -2.63
N THR A 328 -17.09 -8.37 -3.90
CA THR A 328 -16.19 -8.84 -4.97
C THR A 328 -14.84 -8.13 -5.04
N PRO A 329 -14.75 -6.78 -5.04
CA PRO A 329 -13.44 -6.11 -5.05
C PRO A 329 -12.56 -6.46 -3.84
N VAL A 330 -13.15 -6.50 -2.64
CA VAL A 330 -12.41 -6.75 -1.40
C VAL A 330 -11.89 -8.19 -1.35
N VAL A 331 -12.73 -9.15 -1.74
CA VAL A 331 -12.33 -10.55 -1.86
C VAL A 331 -11.25 -10.72 -2.93
N GLY A 332 -11.35 -10.00 -4.04
CA GLY A 332 -10.34 -9.97 -5.10
C GLY A 332 -9.00 -9.42 -4.62
N THR A 333 -9.00 -8.36 -3.80
CA THR A 333 -7.79 -7.86 -3.14
C THR A 333 -7.15 -8.95 -2.28
N GLY A 334 -7.92 -9.63 -1.44
CA GLY A 334 -7.42 -10.72 -0.60
C GLY A 334 -6.83 -11.88 -1.43
N ALA A 335 -7.55 -12.30 -2.47
CA ALA A 335 -7.11 -13.37 -3.36
C ALA A 335 -5.81 -13.01 -4.11
N LEU A 336 -5.68 -11.77 -4.60
CA LEU A 336 -4.48 -11.31 -5.29
C LEU A 336 -3.28 -11.11 -4.36
N ILE A 337 -3.50 -10.69 -3.11
CA ILE A 337 -2.42 -10.62 -2.11
C ILE A 337 -1.86 -12.03 -1.85
N LEU A 338 -2.74 -13.00 -1.61
CA LEU A 338 -2.32 -14.39 -1.36
C LEU A 338 -1.70 -15.02 -2.62
N GLY A 339 -2.30 -14.82 -3.79
CA GLY A 339 -1.77 -15.30 -5.06
C GLY A 339 -0.43 -14.67 -5.42
N GLY A 340 -0.27 -13.37 -5.20
CA GLY A 340 0.98 -12.65 -5.40
C GLY A 340 2.08 -13.09 -4.45
N LEU A 341 1.75 -13.36 -3.18
CA LEU A 341 2.68 -13.94 -2.22
C LEU A 341 3.12 -15.33 -2.66
N ALA A 342 2.18 -16.22 -3.01
CA ALA A 342 2.48 -17.56 -3.48
C ALA A 342 3.36 -17.52 -4.75
N ALA A 343 3.03 -16.65 -5.71
CA ALA A 343 3.81 -16.46 -6.92
C ALA A 343 5.23 -15.96 -6.61
N SER A 344 5.37 -15.01 -5.68
CA SER A 344 6.67 -14.49 -5.26
C SER A 344 7.54 -15.55 -4.57
N LEU A 345 6.93 -16.41 -3.74
CA LEU A 345 7.61 -17.55 -3.12
C LEU A 345 8.08 -18.58 -4.16
N LEU A 346 7.41 -18.65 -5.31
CA LEU A 346 7.79 -19.48 -6.47
C LEU A 346 8.77 -18.75 -7.41
N GLY A 347 9.29 -17.58 -7.03
CA GLY A 347 10.23 -16.80 -7.83
C GLY A 347 9.59 -16.02 -8.98
N VAL A 348 8.25 -15.98 -9.08
CA VAL A 348 7.54 -15.16 -10.07
C VAL A 348 7.57 -13.71 -9.60
N ARG A 349 8.13 -12.84 -10.45
CA ARG A 349 8.21 -11.41 -10.14
C ARG A 349 6.82 -10.76 -10.19
N PRO A 350 6.46 -9.91 -9.21
CA PRO A 350 5.16 -9.23 -9.16
C PRO A 350 5.08 -8.03 -10.12
N SER A 351 5.77 -8.08 -11.27
CA SER A 351 5.78 -7.04 -12.29
C SER A 351 5.77 -7.63 -13.70
N GLY A 352 5.37 -6.81 -14.68
CA GLY A 352 5.36 -7.20 -16.10
C GLY A 352 4.55 -8.48 -16.37
N PRO A 353 5.06 -9.41 -17.20
CA PRO A 353 4.36 -10.65 -17.52
C PRO A 353 4.04 -11.54 -16.30
N GLY A 354 4.90 -11.54 -15.28
CA GLY A 354 4.68 -12.34 -14.06
C GLY A 354 3.46 -11.87 -13.26
N ALA A 355 3.24 -10.55 -13.20
CA ALA A 355 2.03 -9.99 -12.60
C ALA A 355 0.76 -10.37 -13.38
N VAL A 356 0.82 -10.30 -14.72
CA VAL A 356 -0.31 -10.69 -15.60
C VAL A 356 -0.65 -12.17 -15.44
N ALA A 357 0.35 -13.05 -15.44
CA ALA A 357 0.16 -14.48 -15.23
C ALA A 357 -0.44 -14.78 -13.86
N THR A 358 0.08 -14.15 -12.81
CA THR A 358 -0.45 -14.30 -11.44
C THR A 358 -1.91 -13.87 -11.37
N TYR A 359 -2.25 -12.72 -11.95
CA TYR A 359 -3.63 -12.24 -12.00
C TYR A 359 -4.55 -13.23 -12.74
N ALA A 360 -4.15 -13.68 -13.93
CA ALA A 360 -4.92 -14.62 -14.74
C ALA A 360 -5.16 -15.95 -14.01
N VAL A 361 -4.15 -16.50 -13.33
CA VAL A 361 -4.27 -17.74 -12.56
C VAL A 361 -5.23 -17.57 -11.38
N VAL A 362 -5.13 -16.47 -10.62
CA VAL A 362 -6.02 -16.18 -9.48
C VAL A 362 -7.48 -16.06 -9.94
N VAL A 363 -7.72 -15.36 -11.06
CA VAL A 363 -9.05 -15.20 -11.66
C VAL A 363 -9.58 -16.56 -12.13
N ALA A 364 -8.79 -17.31 -12.90
CA ALA A 364 -9.20 -18.60 -13.46
C ALA A 364 -9.50 -19.63 -12.37
N ALA A 365 -8.63 -19.73 -11.35
CA ALA A 365 -8.83 -20.63 -10.21
C ALA A 365 -10.13 -20.30 -9.46
N GLY A 366 -10.36 -19.01 -9.17
CA GLY A 366 -11.60 -18.56 -8.54
C GLY A 366 -12.82 -18.89 -9.40
N ALA A 367 -12.77 -18.62 -10.70
CA ALA A 367 -13.87 -18.87 -11.62
C ALA A 367 -14.21 -20.36 -11.73
N VAL A 368 -13.20 -21.23 -11.92
CA VAL A 368 -13.38 -22.68 -12.00
C VAL A 368 -13.99 -23.23 -10.71
N LEU A 369 -13.42 -22.89 -9.55
CA LEU A 369 -13.93 -23.35 -8.26
C LEU A 369 -15.36 -22.85 -8.02
N GLY A 370 -15.64 -21.57 -8.31
CA GLY A 370 -16.98 -21.01 -8.17
C GLY A 370 -18.03 -21.67 -9.08
N LEU A 371 -17.66 -22.02 -10.32
CA LEU A 371 -18.53 -22.76 -11.24
C LEU A 371 -18.80 -24.20 -10.76
N VAL A 372 -17.75 -24.89 -10.30
CA VAL A 372 -17.87 -26.26 -9.76
C VAL A 372 -18.78 -26.30 -8.53
N ASP A 373 -18.62 -25.35 -7.61
CA ASP A 373 -19.47 -25.27 -6.41
C ASP A 373 -20.93 -24.98 -6.78
N ARG A 374 -21.18 -24.03 -7.69
CA ARG A 374 -22.54 -23.76 -8.19
C ARG A 374 -23.18 -24.99 -8.84
N ALA A 375 -22.44 -25.74 -9.66
CA ALA A 375 -22.93 -26.96 -10.28
C ALA A 375 -23.27 -28.04 -9.23
N ARG A 376 -22.42 -28.21 -8.21
CA ARG A 376 -22.67 -29.15 -7.09
C ARG A 376 -23.92 -28.77 -6.29
N ARG A 377 -24.12 -27.47 -6.01
CA ARG A 377 -25.32 -26.98 -5.30
C ARG A 377 -26.60 -27.23 -6.09
N ARG A 378 -26.62 -26.94 -7.39
CA ARG A 378 -27.79 -27.20 -8.27
C ARG A 378 -28.17 -28.69 -8.27
N ARG A 379 -27.18 -29.59 -8.34
CA ARG A 379 -27.41 -31.05 -8.29
C ARG A 379 -28.01 -31.51 -6.96
N ARG A 380 -27.59 -30.92 -5.82
CA ARG A 380 -28.17 -31.24 -4.50
C ARG A 380 -29.61 -30.78 -4.37
N GLU A 381 -29.94 -29.60 -4.90
CA GLU A 381 -31.32 -29.09 -4.92
C GLU A 381 -32.24 -29.99 -5.74
N HIS A 382 -31.78 -30.49 -6.90
CA HIS A 382 -32.58 -31.41 -7.72
C HIS A 382 -32.78 -32.78 -7.07
N ARG A 383 -31.78 -33.30 -6.33
CA ARG A 383 -31.89 -34.58 -5.62
C ARG A 383 -32.73 -34.50 -4.34
N GLY A 384 -32.85 -33.32 -3.74
CA GLY A 384 -33.71 -33.07 -2.57
C GLY A 384 -35.15 -32.66 -2.91
N GLY A 385 -35.54 -32.71 -4.20
CA GLY A 385 -36.90 -32.42 -4.65
C GLY A 385 -37.93 -33.47 -4.19
N PRO A 386 -39.24 -33.18 -4.29
CA PRO A 386 -40.32 -33.64 -3.38
C PRO A 386 -40.72 -35.12 -3.40
N GLY A 387 -39.87 -36.03 -3.89
CA GLY A 387 -40.21 -37.46 -4.03
C GLY A 387 -40.23 -38.26 -2.72
N GLY A 388 -40.05 -37.62 -1.56
CA GLY A 388 -39.98 -38.30 -0.25
C GLY A 388 -41.25 -38.21 0.61
N SER A 389 -42.32 -37.55 0.15
CA SER A 389 -43.61 -37.57 0.85
C SER A 389 -44.55 -38.59 0.21
N SER A 390 -44.16 -39.86 0.24
CA SER A 390 -45.07 -40.99 0.03
C SER A 390 -45.30 -41.68 1.37
N GLN A 391 -46.48 -41.39 1.94
CA GLN A 391 -47.31 -42.26 2.79
C GLN A 391 -46.67 -42.85 4.07
N THR A 392 -47.08 -42.29 5.21
CA THR A 392 -47.61 -43.08 6.36
C THR A 392 -48.73 -42.31 6.99
#